data_AF-A0A976Q9Z8-F1
#
_entry.id   AF-A0A976Q9Z8-F1
#
_cell.length_a   1.000
_cell.length_b   1.000
_cell.length_c   1.000
_cell.angle_alpha   90.00
_cell.angle_beta   90.00
_cell.angle_gamma   90.00
#
_symmetry.space_group_name_H-M   'P 1'
#
loop_
_entity.id
_entity.type
_entity.pdbx_description
1 polymer ?
#
loop_
_entity_poly.entity_id
_entity_poly.type
_entity_poly.pdbx_seq_one_letter_code
_entity_poly.pdbx_strand_id
1 'polypeptide(L)' 'IEPSSDFYHLYGKDNLVLFYSARYPELPLVVKGAGAGADVTASGVFADIIRAARV' A
#
# COMPACT_ATOMS: atom_id res chain seq x y z
N ILE A 1 11.33 -0.23 -14.88
CA ILE A 1 10.76 -1.54 -14.51
C ILE A 1 10.36 -2.21 -15.81
N GLU A 2 10.69 -3.49 -16.01
CA GLU A 2 10.35 -4.21 -17.24
C GLU A 2 8.84 -4.38 -17.38
N PRO A 3 8.26 -4.40 -18.60
CA PRO A 3 6.81 -4.58 -18.83
C PRO A 3 6.24 -5.87 -18.22
N SER A 4 7.07 -6.89 -18.02
CA SER A 4 6.69 -8.16 -17.41
C SER A 4 6.61 -8.13 -15.88
N SER A 5 7.08 -7.06 -15.23
CA SER A 5 7.07 -6.94 -13.78
C SER A 5 5.74 -6.42 -13.28
N ASP A 6 5.24 -7.00 -12.18
CA ASP A 6 4.02 -6.54 -11.49
C ASP A 6 4.10 -5.08 -11.00
N PHE A 7 5.31 -4.53 -10.88
CA PHE A 7 5.55 -3.14 -10.52
C PHE A 7 5.57 -2.18 -11.73
N TYR A 8 5.40 -2.67 -12.96
CA TYR A 8 5.50 -1.85 -14.17
C TYR A 8 4.52 -0.67 -14.16
N HIS A 9 3.35 -0.86 -13.57
CA HIS A 9 2.30 0.15 -13.45
C HIS A 9 2.42 1.04 -12.20
N LEU A 10 3.60 1.17 -11.60
CA LEU A 10 3.86 2.18 -10.56
C LEU A 10 3.98 3.56 -11.21
N TYR A 11 3.10 4.50 -10.85
CA TYR A 11 3.07 5.83 -11.46
C TYR A 11 3.23 6.92 -10.38
N GLY A 12 3.97 7.98 -10.69
CA GLY A 12 4.10 9.14 -9.82
C GLY A 12 4.71 8.83 -8.46
N LYS A 13 4.00 9.18 -7.38
CA LYS A 13 4.41 8.97 -5.97
C LYS A 13 3.68 7.80 -5.31
N ASP A 14 3.09 6.92 -6.10
CA ASP A 14 2.42 5.75 -5.57
C ASP A 14 3.42 4.74 -5.01
N ASN A 15 3.06 4.13 -3.88
CA ASN A 15 3.71 2.92 -3.38
C ASN A 15 2.84 1.71 -3.73
N LEU A 16 3.49 0.56 -3.88
CA LEU A 16 2.86 -0.73 -4.17
C LEU A 16 3.46 -1.79 -3.25
N VAL A 17 2.60 -2.58 -2.61
CA VAL A 17 2.99 -3.74 -1.82
C VAL A 17 2.20 -4.95 -2.30
N LEU A 18 2.91 -6.04 -2.60
CA LEU A 18 2.36 -7.31 -3.04
C LEU A 18 2.45 -8.31 -1.89
N PHE A 19 1.31 -8.81 -1.42
CA PHE A 19 1.26 -9.82 -0.36
C PHE A 19 0.98 -11.19 -0.97
N TYR A 20 1.99 -12.05 -0.94
CA TYR A 20 1.85 -13.47 -1.22
C TYR A 20 1.57 -14.20 0.10
N SER A 21 0.63 -15.14 0.06
CA SER A 21 0.29 -15.96 1.23
C SER A 21 -0.17 -17.34 0.79
N ALA A 22 -0.33 -18.27 1.74
CA ALA A 22 -0.89 -19.59 1.42
C ALA A 22 -2.26 -19.53 0.73
N ARG A 23 -3.05 -18.47 0.95
CA ARG A 23 -4.35 -18.24 0.31
C ARG A 23 -4.24 -17.48 -1.02
N TYR A 24 -3.14 -16.77 -1.23
CA TYR A 24 -2.84 -15.98 -2.43
C TYR A 24 -1.43 -16.33 -2.95
N PRO A 25 -1.20 -17.57 -3.43
CA PRO A 25 0.14 -18.04 -3.77
C PRO A 25 0.62 -17.52 -5.13
N GLU A 26 -0.28 -17.32 -6.10
CA GLU A 26 0.08 -16.90 -7.47
C GLU A 26 -0.41 -15.48 -7.79
N LEU A 27 -1.64 -15.15 -7.39
CA LEU A 27 -2.21 -13.82 -7.55
C LEU A 27 -2.14 -13.09 -6.20
N PRO A 28 -1.14 -12.21 -5.97
CA PRO A 28 -0.95 -11.57 -4.69
C PRO A 28 -2.10 -10.62 -4.37
N LEU A 29 -2.34 -10.38 -3.08
CA LEU A 29 -3.13 -9.24 -2.67
C LEU A 29 -2.31 -7.98 -2.90
N VAL A 30 -2.86 -7.05 -3.67
CA VAL A 30 -2.19 -5.81 -4.08
C VAL A 30 -2.71 -4.63 -3.26
N VAL A 31 -1.80 -3.93 -2.58
CA VAL A 31 -2.08 -2.64 -1.94
C VAL A 31 -1.31 -1.56 -2.68
N LYS A 32 -2.04 -0.63 -3.31
CA LYS A 32 -1.49 0.48 -4.10
C LYS A 32 -2.14 1.81 -3.69
N GLY A 33 -1.35 2.88 -3.69
CA GLY A 33 -1.86 4.25 -3.58
C GLY A 33 -0.75 5.23 -3.27
N ALA A 34 -1.11 6.50 -3.06
CA ALA A 34 -0.15 7.56 -2.76
C ALA A 34 0.71 7.21 -1.54
N GLY A 35 2.03 7.07 -1.76
CA GLY A 35 2.99 6.69 -0.74
C GLY A 35 3.54 7.86 0.08
N ALA A 36 3.30 9.09 -0.37
CA ALA A 36 3.79 10.31 0.25
C ALA A 36 2.85 11.49 -0.03
N GLY A 37 2.80 12.42 0.93
CA GLY A 37 2.01 13.65 0.87
C GLY A 37 1.52 14.01 2.26
N ALA A 38 1.56 15.30 2.62
CA ALA A 38 1.26 15.72 4.00
C ALA A 38 -0.11 15.22 4.48
N ASP A 39 -1.14 15.35 3.65
CA ASP A 39 -2.51 14.95 3.99
C ASP A 39 -2.67 13.43 4.12
N VAL A 40 -2.05 12.65 3.22
CA VAL A 40 -2.14 11.17 3.25
C VAL A 40 -1.30 10.56 4.36
N THR A 41 -0.17 11.19 4.71
CA THR A 41 0.64 10.76 5.85
C THR A 41 -0.06 11.12 7.17
N ALA A 42 -0.64 12.32 7.28
CA ALA A 42 -1.37 12.73 8.48
C ALA A 42 -2.62 11.87 8.74
N SER A 43 -3.35 11.48 7.70
CA SER A 43 -4.52 10.60 7.84
C SER A 43 -4.15 9.21 8.37
N GLY A 44 -3.00 8.66 7.95
CA GLY A 44 -2.47 7.40 8.49
C GLY A 44 -2.17 7.48 9.98
N VAL A 45 -1.47 8.54 10.42
CA VAL A 45 -1.19 8.79 11.85
C VAL A 45 -2.50 8.98 12.63
N PHE A 46 -3.46 9.71 12.07
CA PHE A 46 -4.75 9.93 12.73
C PHE A 46 -5.55 8.65 12.90
N ALA A 47 -5.54 7.75 11.90
CA ALA A 47 -6.17 6.44 12.01
C ALA A 47 -5.56 5.60 13.14
N ASP A 48 -4.24 5.68 13.33
CA ASP A 48 -3.56 5.02 14.45
C ASP A 48 -3.97 5.60 15.82
N ILE A 49 -4.14 6.93 15.92
CA ILE A 49 -4.66 7.57 17.14
C ILE A 49 -6.07 7.04 17.46
N ILE A 50 -6.97 6.98 16.47
CA ILE A 50 -8.32 6.42 16.67
C ILE A 50 -8.24 4.98 17.15
N ARG A 51 -7.36 4.17 16.56
CA ARG A 51 -7.18 2.76 16.94
C ARG A 51 -6.67 2.62 18.38
N ALA A 52 -5.70 3.44 18.77
CA ALA A 52 -5.14 3.44 20.13
C ALA A 52 -6.12 3.97 21.20
N ALA A 53 -7.04 4.88 20.84
CA ALA A 53 -8.04 5.42 21.75
C ALA A 53 -9.26 4.50 21.94
N ARG A 54 -9.43 3.48 21.08
CA ARG A 54 -10.49 2.45 21.20
C ARG A 54 -10.12 1.27 22.10
N VAL A 55 -8.95 1.34 22.74
CA VAL A 55 -8.45 0.34 23.69
C VAL A 55 -9.11 0.53 25.05
#